data_AF-A0A8T4K4F8-F1
#
_entry.id   AF-A0A8T4K4F8-F1
#
_cell.length_a   1.000
_cell.length_b   1.000
_cell.length_c   1.000
_cell.angle_alpha   90.00
_cell.angle_beta   90.00
_cell.angle_gamma   90.00
#
_symmetry.space_group_name_H-M   'P 1'
#
loop_
_entity.id
_entity.type
_entity.pdbx_description
1 polymer ?
#
loop_
_entity_poly.entity_id
_entity_poly.type
_entity_poly.pdbx_seq_one_letter_code
_entity_poly.pdbx_strand_id
1 'polypeptide(L)' 'MGGKRMCRVIAVAGLEQSMQKIFADIITEVSSIACWVYVEKYMHHKSLQEMLAERKDVDKFVFAVDTLFEQFSETEEQ' A
#
# COMPACT_ATOMS: atom_id res chain seq x y z
N MET A 1 -10.20 -27.42 -35.23
CA MET A 1 -10.80 -26.55 -34.18
C MET A 1 -9.85 -26.30 -32.98
N GLY A 2 -8.54 -26.10 -33.21
CA GLY A 2 -7.52 -25.94 -32.14
C GLY A 2 -6.99 -24.51 -31.92
N GLY A 3 -6.90 -23.69 -32.97
CA GLY A 3 -6.26 -22.37 -32.90
C GLY A 3 -7.02 -21.30 -32.08
N LYS A 4 -8.36 -21.32 -32.09
CA LYS A 4 -9.20 -20.34 -31.36
C LYS A 4 -9.24 -20.56 -29.83
N ARG A 5 -8.78 -21.71 -29.32
CA ARG A 5 -8.69 -21.99 -27.88
C ARG A 5 -7.33 -21.60 -27.31
N MET A 6 -6.23 -21.87 -28.03
CA MET A 6 -4.88 -21.50 -27.61
C MET A 6 -4.68 -19.98 -27.49
N CYS A 7 -5.18 -19.19 -28.46
CA CYS A 7 -5.08 -17.73 -28.41
C CYS A 7 -5.83 -17.11 -27.21
N ARG A 8 -6.91 -17.74 -26.75
CA ARG A 8 -7.65 -17.29 -25.57
C ARG A 8 -6.91 -17.59 -24.26
N VAL A 9 -6.22 -18.73 -24.16
CA VAL A 9 -5.42 -19.08 -22.97
C VAL A 9 -4.22 -18.14 -22.80
N ILE A 10 -3.54 -17.78 -23.90
CA ILE A 10 -2.42 -16.83 -23.88
C ILE A 10 -2.88 -15.43 -23.46
N ALA A 11 -4.05 -14.99 -23.94
CA ALA A 11 -4.63 -13.69 -23.56
C ALA A 11 -5.03 -13.62 -22.07
N VAL A 12 -5.59 -14.71 -21.52
CA VAL A 12 -5.95 -14.79 -20.10
C VAL A 12 -4.71 -14.81 -19.21
N ALA A 13 -3.68 -15.58 -19.58
CA ALA A 13 -2.42 -15.61 -18.84
C ALA A 13 -1.68 -14.26 -18.87
N GLY A 14 -1.68 -13.56 -20.01
CA GLY A 14 -1.10 -12.22 -20.11
C GLY A 14 -1.83 -11.17 -19.27
N LEU A 15 -3.16 -11.28 -19.16
CA LEU A 15 -3.96 -10.41 -18.30
C LEU A 15 -3.68 -10.69 -16.82
N GLU A 16 -3.63 -11.96 -16.41
CA GLU A 16 -3.33 -12.36 -15.03
C GLU A 16 -1.97 -11.84 -14.58
N GLN A 17 -0.93 -11.99 -15.41
CA GLN A 17 0.40 -11.46 -15.13
C GLN A 17 0.42 -9.93 -15.01
N SER A 18 -0.33 -9.24 -15.87
CA SER A 18 -0.44 -7.77 -15.81
C SER A 18 -1.15 -7.32 -14.54
N MET A 19 -2.21 -8.02 -14.13
CA MET A 19 -2.91 -7.74 -12.87
C MET A 19 -2.03 -7.99 -11.66
N GLN A 20 -1.30 -9.11 -11.62
CA GLN A 20 -0.35 -9.42 -10.55
C GLN A 20 0.71 -8.33 -10.42
N LYS A 21 1.23 -7.83 -11.54
CA LYS A 21 2.19 -6.72 -11.55
C LYS A 21 1.57 -5.43 -10.98
N ILE A 22 0.36 -5.07 -11.41
CA ILE A 22 -0.33 -3.88 -10.88
C ILE A 22 -0.53 -3.98 -9.37
N PHE A 23 -0.96 -5.15 -8.86
CA PHE A 23 -1.10 -5.35 -7.43
C PHE A 23 0.24 -5.27 -6.69
N ALA A 24 1.30 -5.87 -7.22
CA ALA A 24 2.63 -5.80 -6.63
C ALA A 24 3.15 -4.36 -6.55
N ASP A 25 2.95 -3.58 -7.62
CA ASP A 25 3.33 -2.16 -7.67
C ASP A 25 2.52 -1.36 -6.64
N ILE A 26 1.20 -1.55 -6.54
CA ILE A 26 0.35 -0.90 -5.53
C ILE A 26 0.79 -1.25 -4.12
N ILE A 27 0.99 -2.54 -3.82
CA ILE A 27 1.41 -2.99 -2.48
C ILE A 27 2.76 -2.35 -2.13
N THR A 28 3.71 -2.32 -3.06
CA THR A 28 5.03 -1.73 -2.84
C THR A 28 4.93 -0.25 -2.49
N GLU A 29 4.16 0.53 -3.25
CA GLU A 29 3.98 1.96 -3.02
C GLU A 29 3.29 2.23 -1.67
N VAL A 30 2.20 1.51 -1.38
CA VAL A 30 1.43 1.62 -0.14
C VAL A 30 2.29 1.23 1.07
N SER A 31 3.06 0.14 0.99
CA SER A 31 3.99 -0.28 2.04
C SER A 31 5.13 0.71 2.26
N SER A 32 5.62 1.34 1.19
CA SER A 32 6.65 2.40 1.28
C SER A 32 6.13 3.60 2.09
N ILE A 33 4.92 4.07 1.80
CA ILE A 33 4.30 5.18 2.55
C ILE A 33 4.05 4.76 4.01
N ALA A 34 3.54 3.55 4.25
CA ALA A 34 3.31 3.08 5.62
C ALA A 34 4.61 2.98 6.44
N CYS A 35 5.69 2.51 5.83
CA CYS A 35 7.01 2.49 6.45
C CYS A 35 7.51 3.90 6.78
N TRP A 36 7.32 4.85 5.88
CA TRP A 36 7.64 6.25 6.14
C TRP A 36 6.84 6.82 7.31
N VAL A 37 5.52 6.58 7.37
CA VAL A 37 4.67 7.01 8.50
C VAL A 37 5.19 6.45 9.81
N TYR A 38 5.57 5.17 9.84
CA TYR A 38 6.14 4.55 11.03
C TYR A 38 7.44 5.22 11.47
N VAL A 39 8.39 5.45 10.55
CA VAL A 39 9.68 6.08 10.88
C VAL A 39 9.46 7.51 11.40
N GLU A 40 8.64 8.31 10.73
CA GLU A 40 8.41 9.69 11.15
C GLU A 40 7.71 9.77 12.52
N LYS A 41 6.69 8.93 12.76
CA LYS A 41 5.95 8.90 14.03
C LYS A 41 6.79 8.36 15.19
N TYR A 42 7.46 7.22 15.00
CA TYR A 42 8.07 6.47 16.10
C TYR A 42 9.57 6.68 16.26
N MET A 43 10.31 6.98 15.18
CA MET A 43 11.76 7.23 15.24
C MET A 43 12.09 8.71 15.30
N HIS A 44 11.36 9.53 14.55
CA HIS A 44 11.57 10.99 14.53
C HIS A 44 10.63 11.76 15.47
N HIS A 45 9.62 11.09 16.05
CA HIS A 45 8.64 11.68 16.95
C HIS A 45 7.92 12.91 16.37
N LYS A 46 7.69 12.92 15.05
CA LYS A 46 6.90 13.97 14.40
C LYS A 46 5.43 13.85 14.78
N SER A 47 4.76 14.99 14.86
CA SER A 47 3.31 15.04 15.02
C SER A 47 2.62 14.72 13.68
N LEU A 48 1.40 14.16 13.76
CA LEU A 48 0.59 13.88 12.57
C LEU A 48 0.38 15.13 11.70
N GLN A 49 0.22 16.31 12.31
CA GLN A 49 0.05 17.57 11.58
C GLN A 49 1.28 17.94 10.74
N GLU A 50 2.49 17.68 11.24
CA GLU A 50 3.73 17.91 10.47
C GLU A 50 3.84 16.92 9.31
N MET A 51 3.52 15.66 9.54
CA MET A 51 3.53 14.62 8.50
C MET A 51 2.52 14.92 7.38
N LEU A 52 1.32 15.40 7.72
CA LEU A 52 0.30 15.84 6.76
C LEU A 52 0.71 17.11 6.01
N ALA A 53 1.47 18.01 6.64
CA ALA A 53 1.99 19.20 5.99
C ALA A 53 3.08 18.87 4.96
N GLU A 54 3.92 17.87 5.23
CA GLU A 54 4.97 17.38 4.33
C GLU A 54 4.42 16.59 3.14
N ARG A 55 3.39 15.78 3.37
CA ARG A 55 2.80 14.84 2.37
C ARG A 55 1.32 15.12 2.14
N LYS A 56 1.01 16.30 1.58
CA LYS A 56 -0.38 16.71 1.28
C LYS A 56 -1.03 15.89 0.16
N ASP A 57 -0.23 15.27 -0.69
CA ASP A 57 -0.65 14.42 -1.80
C ASP A 57 -1.26 13.10 -1.34
N VAL A 58 -0.86 12.63 -0.15
CA VAL A 58 -1.28 11.34 0.44
C VAL A 58 -1.82 11.51 1.87
N ASP A 59 -2.31 12.71 2.20
CA ASP A 59 -2.75 13.12 3.54
C ASP A 59 -3.77 12.14 4.17
N LYS A 60 -4.79 11.74 3.41
CA LYS A 60 -5.81 10.78 3.85
C LYS A 60 -5.24 9.41 4.14
N PHE A 61 -4.24 8.99 3.36
CA PHE A 61 -3.61 7.68 3.52
C PHE A 61 -2.68 7.69 4.73
N VAL A 62 -1.88 8.75 4.90
CA VAL A 62 -1.04 8.97 6.09
C VAL A 62 -1.91 8.96 7.35
N PHE A 63 -3.03 9.68 7.35
CA PHE A 63 -3.99 9.67 8.46
C PHE A 63 -4.51 8.26 8.77
N ALA A 64 -4.95 7.51 7.76
CA ALA A 64 -5.49 6.16 7.96
C ALA A 64 -4.45 5.18 8.53
N VAL A 65 -3.21 5.24 8.03
CA VAL A 65 -2.12 4.39 8.52
C VAL A 65 -1.71 4.78 9.95
N ASP A 66 -1.66 6.07 10.23
CA ASP A 66 -1.35 6.60 11.56
C ASP A 66 -2.34 6.12 12.62
N THR A 67 -3.64 6.22 12.34
CA THR A 67 -4.71 5.67 13.20
C THR A 67 -4.62 4.15 13.32
N LEU A 68 -4.31 3.45 12.23
CA LEU A 68 -4.18 1.99 12.26
C LEU A 68 -3.03 1.54 13.17
N PHE A 69 -1.90 2.24 13.14
CA PHE A 69 -0.78 1.96 14.05
C PHE A 69 -1.14 2.19 15.51
N GLU A 70 -1.93 3.23 15.81
CA GLU A 70 -2.45 3.46 17.18
C GLU A 70 -3.31 2.29 17.63
N GLN A 71 -4.25 1.84 16.79
CA GLN A 71 -5.08 0.67 17.10
C GLN A 71 -4.26 -0.60 17.34
N PHE A 72 -3.22 -0.84 16.54
CA PHE A 72 -2.33 -1.99 16.77
C PHE A 72 -1.55 -1.85 18.08
N SER A 73 -1.05 -0.65 18.40
CA SER A 73 -0.34 -0.42 19.67
C SER A 73 -1.23 -0.60 20.89
N GLU A 74 -2.51 -0.27 20.81
CA GLU A 74 -3.50 -0.50 21.88
C GLU A 74 -3.88 -1.98 22.02
N THR A 75 -3.75 -2.78 20.96
CA THR A 75 -4.14 -4.20 20.95
C THR A 75 -3.08 -5.12 21.57
N GLU A 76 -1.81 -4.70 21.60
CA GLU A 76 -0.70 -5.48 22.18
C GLU A 76 -0.59 -5.36 23.72
N GLU A 77 -1.48 -4.61 24.39
CA GLU A 77 -1.55 -4.48 25.86
C GLU A 77 -2.61 -5.41 26.52
N GLN A 78 -3.11 -6.44 25.81
CA GLN A 78 -4.03 -7.45 26.35
C GLN A 78 -3.46 -8.87 26.43
#